data_AF-A0A134BY88-F1
#
_entry.id   AF-A0A134BY88-F1
#
_cell.length_a   1.000
_cell.length_b   1.000
_cell.length_c   1.000
_cell.angle_alpha   90.00
_cell.angle_beta   90.00
_cell.angle_gamma   90.00
#
_symmetry.space_group_name_H-M   'P 1'
#
loop_
_entity.id
_entity.type
_entity.pdbx_description
1 polymer ?
#
loop_
_entity_poly.entity_id
_entity_poly.type
_entity_poly.pdbx_seq_one_letter_code
_entity_poly.pdbx_strand_id
1 'polypeptide(L)'
;MVFSLQYIYSIKVLGGLKRNTYFCKCNIENKRMIFYFSATGNSRWLAKELGQATQEEIISICDAPMFHCYTLKDDERIGFVFPVHGWRPPKIMLDFIATLSFKGDTDTHYCYTAMTAGDDIGRSVDYLNGSLGRLGLHTHAAFSLKMPNTYVGLPLMNTDKPQIVQAKKQESEKLLRQYIPRIQNCENGITPIHKSHWPRINSDILGNLFVKRLLTDKPFSVDESRCVKCGICADVCPTDNIKGGLGFQPTWLHADKCITCFACYHYCPHHAIEYGSKTRHKGQYHYK
;
A
#
# COMPACT_ATOMS: atom_id res chain seq x y z
N MET A 1 -29.36 18.64 -24.35
CA MET A 1 -28.88 19.83 -25.08
C MET A 1 -27.77 20.44 -24.21
N VAL A 2 -26.52 19.98 -24.33
CA VAL A 2 -25.48 20.37 -25.31
C VAL A 2 -25.07 21.84 -25.20
N PHE A 3 -23.75 22.04 -25.26
CA PHE A 3 -22.93 23.26 -25.31
C PHE A 3 -22.36 23.73 -23.96
N SER A 4 -21.05 23.95 -23.77
CA SER A 4 -19.85 23.61 -24.54
C SER A 4 -18.63 23.90 -23.66
N LEU A 5 -17.66 22.98 -23.61
CA LEU A 5 -16.30 23.26 -23.17
C LEU A 5 -15.62 24.14 -24.22
N GLN A 6 -15.13 25.32 -23.85
CA GLN A 6 -14.16 26.06 -24.64
C GLN A 6 -12.80 25.98 -23.97
N TYR A 7 -11.90 25.22 -24.61
CA TYR A 7 -10.47 25.31 -24.45
C TYR A 7 -10.01 26.70 -24.88
N ILE A 8 -9.27 27.41 -24.03
CA ILE A 8 -8.47 28.56 -24.45
C ILE A 8 -7.00 28.11 -24.48
N TYR A 9 -6.54 27.80 -25.68
CA TYR A 9 -5.13 27.91 -26.05
C TYR A 9 -4.82 29.40 -26.25
N SER A 10 -3.81 29.92 -25.54
CA SER A 10 -3.11 31.11 -25.99
C SER A 10 -1.63 30.95 -25.71
N ILE A 11 -0.91 30.49 -26.74
CA ILE A 11 0.54 30.54 -26.82
C ILE A 11 0.90 31.96 -27.26
N LYS A 12 1.40 32.77 -26.32
CA LYS A 12 2.27 33.91 -26.65
C LYS A 12 3.65 33.61 -26.10
N VAL A 13 4.54 33.20 -26.99
CA VAL A 13 5.98 33.11 -26.75
C VAL A 13 6.53 34.53 -26.77
N LEU A 14 6.84 35.10 -25.61
CA LEU A 14 7.85 36.15 -25.44
C LEU A 14 8.54 35.93 -24.09
N GLY A 15 9.87 36.06 -24.10
CA GLY A 15 10.80 35.46 -23.14
C GLY A 15 10.66 35.90 -21.68
N GLY A 16 11.11 34.98 -20.81
CA GLY A 16 11.27 35.18 -19.38
C GLY A 16 11.11 33.86 -18.64
N LEU A 17 12.21 33.32 -18.09
CA LEU A 17 12.17 32.19 -17.17
C LEU A 17 11.24 32.53 -15.99
N LYS A 18 10.00 32.03 -16.01
CA LYS A 18 9.16 31.95 -14.83
C LYS A 18 9.36 30.58 -14.21
N ARG A 19 9.96 30.57 -13.00
CA ARG A 19 9.95 29.42 -12.10
C ARG A 19 8.51 28.92 -11.97
N ASN A 20 8.24 27.68 -12.36
CA ASN A 20 7.00 27.01 -12.01
C ASN A 20 7.00 26.77 -10.49
N THR A 21 6.49 27.75 -9.73
CA THR A 21 6.06 27.51 -8.36
C THR A 21 4.76 26.73 -8.42
N TYR A 22 4.85 25.41 -8.24
CA TYR A 22 3.70 24.56 -7.99
C TYR A 22 3.10 24.97 -6.65
N PHE A 23 2.04 25.79 -6.68
CA PHE A 23 1.26 26.08 -5.49
C PHE A 23 0.46 24.82 -5.12
N CYS A 24 0.92 24.12 -4.09
CA CYS A 24 0.16 23.06 -3.42
C CYS A 24 -1.07 23.71 -2.77
N LYS A 25 -2.25 23.56 -3.39
CA LYS A 25 -3.52 23.90 -2.75
C LYS A 25 -3.80 22.87 -1.65
N CYS A 26 -3.28 23.11 -0.45
CA CYS A 26 -3.74 22.45 0.76
C CYS A 26 -5.05 23.12 1.22
N ASN A 27 -6.18 22.67 0.69
CA ASN A 27 -7.47 22.85 1.35
C ASN A 27 -7.96 21.46 1.78
N ILE A 28 -7.61 21.05 3.00
CA ILE A 28 -8.21 19.90 3.67
C ILE A 28 -8.70 20.41 5.02
N GLU A 29 -9.88 21.01 5.03
CA GLU A 29 -10.55 21.35 6.27
C GLU A 29 -11.11 20.05 6.88
N ASN A 30 -10.46 19.63 7.97
CA ASN A 30 -11.06 18.92 9.11
C ASN A 30 -11.06 17.39 9.17
N LYS A 31 -9.93 16.70 8.92
CA LYS A 31 -9.87 15.27 9.22
C LYS A 31 -8.49 14.77 9.68
N ARG A 32 -8.52 13.99 10.76
CA ARG A 32 -7.43 13.15 11.28
C ARG A 32 -7.01 12.12 10.22
N MET A 33 -5.74 11.71 10.13
CA MET A 33 -5.21 11.03 8.94
C MET A 33 -4.74 9.57 9.15
N ILE A 34 -5.19 8.68 8.26
CA ILE A 34 -4.70 7.31 8.10
C ILE A 34 -4.10 7.15 6.71
N PHE A 35 -2.78 7.09 6.61
CA PHE A 35 -2.09 6.77 5.37
C PHE A 35 -2.10 5.26 5.14
N TYR A 36 -2.54 4.82 3.96
CA TYR A 36 -2.58 3.40 3.66
C TYR A 36 -2.10 3.03 2.26
N PHE A 37 -1.55 1.82 2.17
CA PHE A 37 -1.27 1.13 0.91
C PHE A 37 -2.00 -0.21 0.87
N SER A 38 -2.57 -0.59 -0.27
CA SER A 38 -3.11 -1.93 -0.46
C SER A 38 -3.04 -2.39 -1.91
N ALA A 39 -2.37 -3.52 -2.14
CA ALA A 39 -2.27 -4.12 -3.47
C ALA A 39 -3.48 -4.97 -3.85
N THR A 40 -4.09 -5.65 -2.87
CA THR A 40 -5.16 -6.64 -3.09
C THR A 40 -6.39 -6.39 -2.21
N GLY A 41 -6.44 -5.26 -1.52
CA GLY A 41 -7.61 -4.82 -0.75
C GLY A 41 -7.64 -5.25 0.73
N ASN A 42 -6.81 -6.19 1.18
CA ASN A 42 -6.76 -6.60 2.59
C ASN A 42 -6.53 -5.40 3.55
N SER A 43 -5.50 -4.61 3.28
CA SER A 43 -5.14 -3.44 4.08
C SER A 43 -6.07 -2.26 3.83
N ARG A 44 -6.71 -2.18 2.64
CA ARG A 44 -7.77 -1.19 2.37
C ARG A 44 -8.99 -1.45 3.24
N TRP A 45 -9.39 -2.71 3.41
CA TRP A 45 -10.44 -3.09 4.35
C TRP A 45 -10.09 -2.64 5.76
N LEU A 46 -8.90 -3.00 6.25
CA LEU A 46 -8.44 -2.58 7.59
C LEU A 46 -8.44 -1.05 7.76
N ALA A 47 -7.92 -0.31 6.78
CA ALA A 47 -7.92 1.16 6.82
C ALA A 47 -9.35 1.72 6.85
N LYS A 48 -10.27 1.17 6.06
CA LYS A 48 -11.69 1.59 6.05
C LYS A 48 -12.36 1.37 7.40
N GLU A 49 -12.20 0.19 7.99
CA GLU A 49 -12.79 -0.13 9.30
C GLU A 49 -12.24 0.78 10.39
N LEU A 50 -10.91 1.02 10.40
CA LEU A 50 -10.29 1.96 11.33
C LEU A 50 -10.83 3.38 11.11
N GLY A 51 -10.75 3.91 9.90
CA GLY A 51 -11.18 5.28 9.59
C GLY A 51 -12.67 5.51 9.90
N GLN A 52 -13.54 4.52 9.69
CA GLN A 52 -14.94 4.60 10.10
C GLN A 52 -15.09 4.67 11.63
N ALA A 53 -14.39 3.79 12.36
CA ALA A 53 -14.49 3.73 13.81
C ALA A 53 -13.83 4.94 14.51
N THR A 54 -12.69 5.40 14.00
CA THR A 54 -11.95 6.54 14.55
C THR A 54 -12.43 7.89 14.02
N GLN A 55 -13.32 7.90 13.02
CA GLN A 55 -13.82 9.07 12.27
C GLN A 55 -12.68 9.86 11.60
N GLU A 56 -11.78 9.12 10.94
CA GLU A 56 -10.56 9.65 10.33
C GLU A 56 -10.61 9.50 8.81
N GLU A 57 -9.96 10.42 8.11
CA GLU A 57 -9.75 10.32 6.68
C GLU A 57 -8.71 9.26 6.36
N ILE A 58 -9.06 8.37 5.44
CA ILE A 58 -8.12 7.43 4.87
C ILE A 58 -7.52 8.02 3.59
N ILE A 59 -6.19 8.06 3.54
CA ILE A 59 -5.43 8.59 2.42
C ILE A 59 -4.67 7.42 1.80
N SER A 60 -5.05 7.06 0.58
CA SER A 60 -4.30 6.11 -0.23
C SER A 60 -2.98 6.76 -0.65
N ILE A 61 -1.85 6.15 -0.32
CA ILE A 61 -0.54 6.71 -0.69
C ILE A 61 -0.28 6.65 -2.20
N CYS A 62 -1.01 5.81 -2.93
CA CYS A 62 -0.93 5.74 -4.40
C CYS A 62 -1.53 6.99 -5.07
N ASP A 63 -2.51 7.61 -4.42
CA ASP A 63 -3.23 8.79 -4.96
C ASP A 63 -2.63 10.10 -4.44
N ALA A 64 -1.61 10.01 -3.60
CA ALA A 64 -1.06 11.14 -2.87
C ALA A 64 -0.03 11.89 -3.76
N PRO A 65 -0.08 13.22 -3.88
CA PRO A 65 0.78 14.00 -4.79
C PRO A 65 2.27 13.98 -4.41
N MET A 66 3.18 13.86 -5.37
CA MET A 66 4.66 13.70 -5.19
C MET A 66 5.35 14.50 -4.06
N PHE A 67 4.85 15.69 -3.71
CA PHE A 67 5.26 16.41 -2.50
C PHE A 67 4.06 16.54 -1.56
N HIS A 68 4.15 15.84 -0.42
CA HIS A 68 3.09 15.84 0.58
C HIS A 68 3.52 16.63 1.81
N CYS A 69 2.91 17.79 1.98
CA CYS A 69 3.01 18.58 3.20
C CYS A 69 1.63 18.64 3.84
N TYR A 70 1.43 17.88 4.91
CA TYR A 70 0.18 17.89 5.66
C TYR A 70 0.31 18.84 6.85
N THR A 71 -0.78 19.51 7.23
CA THR A 71 -0.79 20.33 8.44
C THR A 71 -1.48 19.54 9.53
N LEU A 72 -0.75 19.27 10.61
CA LEU A 72 -1.28 18.55 11.76
C LEU A 72 -2.12 19.51 12.60
N LYS A 73 -3.31 19.07 12.99
CA LYS A 73 -4.13 19.74 14.00
C LYS A 73 -3.80 19.18 15.38
N ASP A 74 -4.01 19.98 16.42
CA ASP A 74 -3.90 19.54 17.81
C ASP A 74 -4.66 18.20 18.03
N ASP A 75 -4.03 17.29 18.76
CA ASP A 75 -4.55 15.94 19.09
C ASP A 75 -4.88 15.05 17.88
N GLU A 76 -4.35 15.36 16.70
CA GLU A 76 -4.50 14.49 15.53
C GLU A 76 -3.72 13.18 15.70
N ARG A 77 -4.37 12.06 15.38
CA ARG A 77 -3.70 10.75 15.34
C ARG A 77 -3.16 10.52 13.92
N ILE A 78 -2.01 9.86 13.85
CA ILE A 78 -1.33 9.56 12.59
C ILE A 78 -1.24 8.04 12.43
N GLY A 79 -2.06 7.49 11.54
CA GLY A 79 -2.10 6.06 11.26
C GLY A 79 -1.32 5.67 10.00
N PHE A 80 -0.56 4.58 10.06
CA PHE A 80 0.05 3.94 8.89
C PHE A 80 -0.45 2.50 8.72
N VAL A 81 -1.15 2.22 7.61
CA VAL A 81 -1.79 0.93 7.33
C VAL A 81 -1.26 0.29 6.05
N PHE A 82 -0.68 -0.91 6.14
CA PHE A 82 -0.05 -1.54 4.97
C PHE A 82 0.03 -3.07 5.06
N PRO A 83 0.17 -3.77 3.93
CA PRO A 83 0.51 -5.18 3.91
C PRO A 83 1.99 -5.39 4.24
N VAL A 84 2.35 -6.48 4.92
CA VAL A 84 3.77 -6.86 5.07
C VAL A 84 4.26 -7.51 3.78
N HIS A 85 5.32 -6.97 3.19
CA HIS A 85 5.98 -7.52 2.00
C HIS A 85 7.40 -7.95 2.37
N GLY A 86 7.72 -9.25 2.30
CA GLY A 86 9.08 -9.72 2.63
C GLY A 86 9.53 -9.35 4.05
N TRP A 87 8.64 -9.51 5.03
CA TRP A 87 8.89 -9.25 6.46
C TRP A 87 9.19 -7.79 6.84
N ARG A 88 8.74 -6.84 6.02
CA ARG A 88 8.94 -5.40 6.20
C ARG A 88 7.76 -4.59 5.63
N PRO A 89 7.68 -3.26 5.89
CA PRO A 89 6.77 -2.39 5.16
C PRO A 89 7.08 -2.40 3.66
N PRO A 90 6.07 -2.27 2.79
CA PRO A 90 6.28 -2.22 1.34
C PRO A 90 7.16 -1.04 0.96
N LYS A 91 8.03 -1.22 -0.05
CA LYS A 91 8.94 -0.16 -0.51
C LYS A 91 8.21 1.16 -0.77
N ILE A 92 7.03 1.10 -1.41
CA ILE A 92 6.20 2.28 -1.70
C ILE A 92 5.77 3.04 -0.43
N MET A 93 5.53 2.36 0.70
CA MET A 93 5.21 3.01 1.98
C MET A 93 6.46 3.70 2.56
N LEU A 94 7.61 3.05 2.49
CA LEU A 94 8.87 3.64 2.95
C LEU A 94 9.29 4.84 2.10
N ASP A 95 9.13 4.75 0.78
CA ASP A 95 9.38 5.84 -0.16
C ASP A 95 8.44 7.02 0.12
N PHE A 96 7.15 6.76 0.37
CA PHE A 96 6.18 7.77 0.78
C PHE A 96 6.59 8.49 2.07
N ILE A 97 6.96 7.75 3.13
CA ILE A 97 7.44 8.33 4.39
C ILE A 97 8.72 9.16 4.17
N ALA A 98 9.56 8.77 3.21
CA ALA A 98 10.77 9.51 2.88
C ALA A 98 10.51 10.85 2.17
N THR A 99 9.32 11.09 1.63
CA THR A 99 8.90 12.37 1.02
C THR A 99 7.84 13.11 1.83
N LEU A 100 7.28 12.45 2.85
CA LEU A 100 6.27 13.00 3.75
C LEU A 100 6.87 14.11 4.62
N SER A 101 6.09 15.17 4.82
CA SER A 101 6.41 16.24 5.76
C SER A 101 5.14 16.74 6.45
N PHE A 102 5.30 17.24 7.67
CA PHE A 102 4.23 17.83 8.46
C PHE A 102 4.54 19.29 8.79
N LYS A 103 3.50 20.12 8.86
CA LYS A 103 3.52 21.42 9.54
C LYS A 103 2.90 21.23 10.92
N GLY A 104 3.61 21.63 11.96
CA GLY A 104 3.25 21.38 13.35
C GLY A 104 4.34 20.60 14.07
N ASP A 105 4.24 20.51 15.39
CA ASP A 105 5.10 19.66 16.21
C ASP A 105 4.57 18.23 16.13
N THR A 106 5.37 17.30 15.62
CA THR A 106 5.01 15.89 15.46
C THR A 106 5.05 15.11 16.77
N ASP A 107 5.84 15.56 17.74
CA ASP A 107 6.17 14.77 18.94
C ASP A 107 4.97 14.67 19.90
N THR A 108 4.00 15.57 19.76
CA THR A 108 2.76 15.59 20.54
C THR A 108 1.66 14.68 19.99
N HIS A 109 1.86 14.08 18.80
CA HIS A 109 0.81 13.31 18.13
C HIS A 109 0.90 11.81 18.41
N TYR A 110 -0.26 11.21 18.68
CA TYR A 110 -0.37 9.76 18.78
C TYR A 110 -0.23 9.12 17.39
N CYS A 111 0.89 8.43 17.18
CA CYS A 111 1.16 7.68 15.97
C CYS A 111 0.94 6.17 16.18
N TYR A 112 0.27 5.50 15.24
CA TYR A 112 0.09 4.05 15.29
C TYR A 112 0.30 3.40 13.92
N THR A 113 0.51 2.08 13.93
CA THR A 113 0.52 1.28 12.70
C THR A 113 -0.37 0.04 12.82
N ALA A 114 -1.07 -0.28 11.73
CA ALA A 114 -1.86 -1.50 11.60
C ALA A 114 -1.44 -2.24 10.33
N MET A 115 -1.03 -3.50 10.48
CA MET A 115 -0.48 -4.28 9.37
C MET A 115 -1.36 -5.47 9.01
N THR A 116 -1.40 -5.83 7.74
CA THR A 116 -1.98 -7.12 7.31
C THR A 116 -0.87 -8.05 6.83
N ALA A 117 -0.85 -9.31 7.27
CA ALA A 117 0.15 -10.28 6.84
C ALA A 117 -0.49 -11.61 6.47
N GLY A 118 0.12 -12.34 5.52
CA GLY A 118 -0.29 -13.70 5.20
C GLY A 118 0.05 -14.69 6.32
N ASP A 119 1.17 -14.46 7.00
CA ASP A 119 1.67 -15.28 8.09
C ASP A 119 2.27 -14.43 9.23
N ASP A 120 3.48 -13.91 9.06
CA ASP A 120 4.16 -13.16 10.11
C ASP A 120 4.66 -11.77 9.63
N ILE A 121 4.94 -10.88 10.57
CA ILE A 121 5.32 -9.49 10.28
C ILE A 121 6.82 -9.20 10.29
N GLY A 122 7.66 -10.17 10.68
CA GLY A 122 9.09 -9.97 10.91
C GLY A 122 9.40 -8.75 11.77
N ARG A 123 10.31 -7.90 11.30
CA ARG A 123 10.73 -6.65 11.94
C ARG A 123 10.00 -5.42 11.38
N SER A 124 8.80 -5.59 10.81
CA SER A 124 8.14 -4.49 10.09
C SER A 124 7.98 -3.20 10.89
N VAL A 125 7.69 -3.31 12.19
CA VAL A 125 7.59 -2.15 13.09
C VAL A 125 8.93 -1.44 13.25
N ASP A 126 10.03 -2.18 13.41
CA ASP A 126 11.38 -1.61 13.54
C ASP A 126 11.76 -0.81 12.28
N TYR A 127 11.52 -1.38 11.09
CA TYR A 127 11.81 -0.70 9.81
C TYR A 127 10.94 0.55 9.61
N LEU A 128 9.67 0.48 10.02
CA LEU A 128 8.77 1.63 9.99
C LEU A 128 9.28 2.73 10.93
N ASN A 129 9.55 2.42 12.20
CA ASN A 129 10.01 3.40 13.18
C ASN A 129 11.37 4.01 12.83
N GLY A 130 12.28 3.21 12.25
CA GLY A 130 13.53 3.74 11.70
C GLY A 130 13.30 4.76 10.57
N SER A 131 12.23 4.60 9.79
CA SER A 131 11.85 5.55 8.75
C SER A 131 11.07 6.74 9.29
N LEU A 132 10.23 6.56 10.32
CA LEU A 132 9.45 7.62 10.95
C LEU A 132 10.30 8.57 11.79
N GLY A 133 11.43 8.10 12.35
CA GLY A 133 12.29 8.93 13.19
C GLY A 133 12.83 10.19 12.49
N ARG A 134 12.93 10.19 11.15
CA ARG A 134 13.27 11.40 10.37
C ARG A 134 12.23 12.51 10.46
N LEU A 135 10.99 12.16 10.83
CA LEU A 135 9.85 13.04 10.98
C LEU A 135 9.59 13.39 12.45
N GLY A 136 10.47 13.00 13.39
CA GLY A 136 10.18 13.10 14.83
C GLY A 136 9.15 12.08 15.33
N LEU A 137 8.65 11.19 14.46
CA LEU A 137 7.58 10.26 14.81
C LEU A 137 8.11 8.89 15.26
N HIS A 138 7.35 8.29 16.18
CA HIS A 138 7.48 6.89 16.55
C HIS A 138 6.10 6.30 16.84
N THR A 139 5.88 5.03 16.50
CA THR A 139 4.60 4.38 16.82
C THR A 139 4.44 4.19 18.32
N HIS A 140 3.36 4.72 18.86
CA HIS A 140 2.87 4.48 20.21
C HIS A 140 2.16 3.12 20.32
N ALA A 141 1.53 2.69 19.23
CA ALA A 141 0.87 1.41 19.11
C ALA A 141 1.14 0.75 17.76
N ALA A 142 1.30 -0.57 17.77
CA ALA A 142 1.42 -1.38 16.57
C ALA A 142 0.61 -2.67 16.74
N PHE A 143 -0.20 -3.01 15.74
CA PHE A 143 -0.88 -4.32 15.68
C PHE A 143 -0.89 -4.89 14.28
N SER A 144 -1.23 -6.17 14.17
CA SER A 144 -1.22 -6.92 12.92
C SER A 144 -2.37 -7.89 12.85
N LEU A 145 -2.95 -8.08 11.66
CA LEU A 145 -4.01 -9.04 11.39
C LEU A 145 -3.56 -10.07 10.34
N LYS A 146 -3.83 -11.35 10.58
CA LYS A 146 -3.62 -12.43 9.61
C LYS A 146 -4.71 -12.41 8.54
N MET A 147 -4.33 -12.00 7.34
CA MET A 147 -5.23 -11.89 6.19
C MET A 147 -4.89 -12.94 5.11
N PRO A 148 -5.80 -13.20 4.16
CA PRO A 148 -5.54 -14.15 3.08
C PRO A 148 -4.25 -13.87 2.32
N ASN A 149 -3.45 -14.91 2.06
CA ASN A 149 -2.15 -14.79 1.41
C ASN A 149 -2.30 -14.41 -0.07
N THR A 150 -1.53 -13.42 -0.49
CA THR A 150 -1.54 -12.87 -1.86
C THR A 150 -0.15 -12.87 -2.50
N TYR A 151 0.88 -13.40 -1.85
CA TYR A 151 2.18 -13.50 -2.51
C TYR A 151 2.29 -14.84 -3.25
N VAL A 152 2.44 -14.77 -4.58
CA VAL A 152 2.46 -15.95 -5.47
C VAL A 152 3.78 -16.08 -6.27
N GLY A 153 4.75 -15.21 -6.00
CA GLY A 153 6.00 -15.09 -6.78
C GLY A 153 7.11 -16.09 -6.45
N LEU A 154 6.89 -17.01 -5.51
CA LEU A 154 7.87 -18.03 -5.11
C LEU A 154 7.26 -19.44 -5.09
N PRO A 155 8.07 -20.51 -5.25
CA PRO A 155 7.61 -21.88 -5.04
C PRO A 155 6.92 -22.04 -3.67
N LEU A 156 5.89 -22.88 -3.61
CA LEU A 156 5.09 -23.19 -2.40
C LEU A 156 4.28 -22.04 -1.79
N MET A 157 4.49 -20.78 -2.22
CA MET A 157 3.67 -19.65 -1.80
C MET A 157 2.40 -19.56 -2.67
N ASN A 158 1.31 -20.13 -2.19
CA ASN A 158 0.02 -20.19 -2.88
C ASN A 158 -1.02 -19.29 -2.19
N THR A 159 -2.08 -18.92 -2.92
CA THR A 159 -3.28 -18.34 -2.32
C THR A 159 -3.94 -19.35 -1.38
N ASP A 160 -4.54 -18.84 -0.31
CA ASP A 160 -5.26 -19.67 0.65
C ASP A 160 -6.50 -20.35 0.02
N LYS A 161 -6.85 -21.54 0.52
CA LYS A 161 -8.12 -22.21 0.17
C LYS A 161 -9.31 -21.40 0.71
N PRO A 162 -10.50 -21.46 0.09
CA PRO A 162 -11.66 -20.68 0.52
C PRO A 162 -12.02 -20.78 2.02
N GLN A 163 -11.88 -21.97 2.61
CA GLN A 163 -12.16 -22.15 4.05
C GLN A 163 -11.15 -21.38 4.93
N ILE A 164 -9.87 -21.39 4.54
CA ILE A 164 -8.80 -20.67 5.25
C ILE A 164 -8.96 -19.16 5.05
N VAL A 165 -9.33 -18.73 3.84
CA VAL A 165 -9.67 -17.32 3.56
C VAL A 165 -10.75 -16.84 4.52
N GLN A 166 -11.84 -17.59 4.65
CA GLN A 166 -12.95 -17.22 5.51
C GLN A 166 -12.57 -17.21 7.00
N ALA A 167 -11.84 -18.23 7.46
CA ALA A 167 -11.37 -18.31 8.83
C ALA A 167 -10.46 -17.11 9.20
N LYS A 168 -9.49 -16.78 8.34
CA LYS A 168 -8.59 -15.62 8.54
C LYS A 168 -9.34 -14.30 8.62
N LYS A 169 -10.36 -14.10 7.75
CA LYS A 169 -11.21 -12.91 7.78
C LYS A 169 -11.98 -12.80 9.09
N GLN A 170 -12.65 -13.87 9.51
CA GLN A 170 -13.43 -13.89 10.76
C GLN A 170 -12.57 -13.65 12.00
N GLU A 171 -11.39 -14.28 12.07
CA GLU A 171 -10.44 -14.05 13.15
C GLU A 171 -9.94 -12.60 13.17
N SER A 172 -9.59 -12.06 12.00
CA SER A 172 -9.13 -10.67 11.85
C SER A 172 -10.20 -9.66 12.23
N GLU A 173 -11.46 -9.88 11.86
CA GLU A 173 -12.60 -9.06 12.29
C GLU A 173 -12.75 -9.07 13.81
N LYS A 174 -12.65 -10.25 14.45
CA LYS A 174 -12.72 -10.38 15.91
C LYS A 174 -11.58 -9.64 16.61
N LEU A 175 -10.35 -9.79 16.12
CA LEU A 175 -9.18 -9.10 16.66
C LEU A 175 -9.28 -7.57 16.46
N LEU A 176 -9.74 -7.13 15.29
CA LEU A 176 -9.89 -5.71 14.99
C LEU A 176 -10.86 -5.03 15.96
N ARG A 177 -11.98 -5.68 16.31
CA ARG A 177 -12.92 -5.18 17.34
C ARG A 177 -12.27 -4.96 18.71
N GLN A 178 -11.21 -5.71 19.03
CA GLN A 178 -10.45 -5.52 20.27
C GLN A 178 -9.45 -4.36 20.17
N TYR A 179 -8.89 -4.11 18.98
CA TYR A 179 -7.91 -3.03 18.77
C TYR A 179 -8.54 -1.65 18.56
N ILE A 180 -9.72 -1.56 17.91
CA ILE A 180 -10.43 -0.30 17.67
C ILE A 180 -10.54 0.58 18.91
N PRO A 181 -11.11 0.12 20.06
CA PRO A 181 -11.25 0.97 21.24
C PRO A 181 -9.89 1.43 21.78
N ARG A 182 -8.85 0.60 21.65
CA ARG A 182 -7.50 0.91 22.13
C ARG A 182 -6.86 2.04 21.31
N ILE A 183 -7.05 2.01 19.99
CA ILE A 183 -6.61 3.10 19.10
C ILE A 183 -7.43 4.36 19.30
N GLN A 184 -8.75 4.25 19.51
CA GLN A 184 -9.61 5.40 19.82
C GLN A 184 -9.17 6.12 21.11
N ASN A 185 -8.77 5.34 22.12
CA ASN A 185 -8.28 5.83 23.41
C ASN A 185 -6.79 6.21 23.43
N CYS A 186 -6.11 6.18 22.28
CA CYS A 186 -4.67 6.46 22.18
C CYS A 186 -3.82 5.62 23.15
N GLU A 187 -4.16 4.34 23.35
CA GLU A 187 -3.40 3.45 24.24
C GLU A 187 -1.97 3.26 23.73
N ASN A 188 -1.01 3.37 24.64
CA ASN A 188 0.41 3.17 24.37
C ASN A 188 0.84 1.71 24.60
N GLY A 189 1.95 1.31 23.98
CA GLY A 189 2.59 0.02 24.25
C GLY A 189 1.87 -1.18 23.64
N ILE A 190 0.92 -0.97 22.72
CA ILE A 190 0.32 -2.06 21.96
C ILE A 190 1.40 -2.65 21.04
N THR A 191 1.69 -3.94 21.22
CA THR A 191 2.64 -4.66 20.36
C THR A 191 1.93 -5.73 19.53
N PRO A 192 2.38 -5.99 18.30
CA PRO A 192 1.76 -6.98 17.43
C PRO A 192 2.03 -8.41 17.91
N ILE A 193 1.05 -9.29 17.68
CA ILE A 193 1.02 -10.68 18.15
C ILE A 193 1.54 -11.71 17.12
N HIS A 194 1.80 -11.30 15.87
CA HIS A 194 2.24 -12.20 14.79
C HIS A 194 3.74 -12.04 14.45
N LYS A 195 4.60 -11.97 15.48
CA LYS A 195 6.06 -11.94 15.27
C LYS A 195 6.57 -13.33 14.87
N SER A 196 7.50 -13.40 13.95
CA SER A 196 8.15 -14.68 13.59
C SER A 196 8.98 -15.22 14.76
N HIS A 197 9.19 -16.53 14.78
CA HIS A 197 10.12 -17.18 15.73
C HIS A 197 11.58 -16.71 15.57
N TRP A 198 11.97 -16.25 14.37
CA TRP A 198 13.32 -15.77 14.05
C TRP A 198 13.30 -14.43 13.29
N PRO A 199 12.86 -13.33 13.93
CA PRO A 199 12.52 -12.09 13.23
C PRO A 199 13.73 -11.44 12.53
N ARG A 200 14.93 -11.54 13.09
CA ARG A 200 16.18 -11.04 12.47
C ARG A 200 16.57 -11.85 11.24
N ILE A 201 16.52 -13.18 11.29
CA ILE A 201 16.87 -14.04 10.14
C ILE A 201 15.88 -13.80 8.99
N ASN A 202 14.58 -13.81 9.29
CA ASN A 202 13.53 -13.59 8.28
C ASN A 202 13.65 -12.20 7.63
N SER A 203 13.88 -11.15 8.41
CA SER A 203 13.89 -9.78 7.88
C SER A 203 15.23 -9.40 7.27
N ASP A 204 16.33 -9.66 7.98
CA ASP A 204 17.65 -9.10 7.66
C ASP A 204 18.42 -9.96 6.66
N ILE A 205 18.05 -11.24 6.49
CA ILE A 205 18.65 -12.14 5.48
C ILE A 205 17.66 -12.38 4.34
N LEU A 206 16.57 -13.10 4.62
CA LEU A 206 15.61 -13.50 3.58
C LEU A 206 14.86 -12.30 2.99
N GLY A 207 14.39 -11.39 3.83
CA GLY A 207 13.75 -10.14 3.41
C GLY A 207 14.71 -9.25 2.61
N ASN A 208 16.00 -9.17 2.98
CA ASN A 208 16.97 -8.36 2.25
C ASN A 208 17.31 -8.99 0.89
N LEU A 209 17.42 -10.32 0.82
CA LEU A 209 17.55 -11.04 -0.45
C LEU A 209 16.32 -10.80 -1.34
N PHE A 210 15.13 -10.83 -0.75
CA PHE A 210 13.87 -10.54 -1.45
C PHE A 210 13.86 -9.14 -2.04
N VAL A 211 14.16 -8.11 -1.24
CA VAL A 211 14.19 -6.72 -1.73
C VAL A 211 15.23 -6.52 -2.82
N LYS A 212 16.41 -7.14 -2.69
CA LYS A 212 17.50 -6.96 -3.67
C LYS A 212 17.35 -7.75 -4.96
N ARG A 213 16.63 -8.89 -4.94
CA ARG A 213 16.61 -9.83 -6.08
C ARG A 213 15.23 -10.24 -6.58
N LEU A 214 14.18 -10.10 -5.77
CA LEU A 214 12.84 -10.59 -6.09
C LEU A 214 11.83 -9.47 -6.38
N LEU A 215 12.16 -8.21 -6.05
CA LEU A 215 11.43 -7.03 -6.53
C LEU A 215 11.78 -6.76 -8.00
N THR A 216 11.12 -7.47 -8.89
CA THR A 216 11.31 -7.33 -10.33
C THR A 216 10.03 -7.65 -11.07
N ASP A 217 9.87 -7.03 -12.24
CA ASP A 217 8.81 -7.32 -13.18
C ASP A 217 9.22 -8.20 -14.36
N LYS A 218 10.51 -8.51 -14.51
CA LYS A 218 11.04 -9.28 -15.65
C LYS A 218 10.30 -10.60 -15.92
N PRO A 219 9.84 -11.35 -14.90
CA PRO A 219 9.10 -12.58 -15.15
C PRO A 219 7.62 -12.36 -15.51
N PHE A 220 7.07 -11.16 -15.40
CA PHE A 220 5.68 -10.93 -15.78
C PHE A 220 5.50 -11.07 -17.29
N SER A 221 4.45 -11.81 -17.67
CA SER A 221 4.04 -11.99 -19.05
C SER A 221 2.53 -12.04 -19.15
N VAL A 222 2.01 -11.77 -20.34
CA VAL A 222 0.59 -11.89 -20.65
C VAL A 222 0.35 -13.09 -21.56
N ASP A 223 -0.68 -13.87 -21.26
CA ASP A 223 -1.24 -14.87 -22.16
C ASP A 223 -2.21 -14.19 -23.11
N GLU A 224 -1.79 -14.03 -24.36
CA GLU A 224 -2.54 -13.30 -25.39
C GLU A 224 -3.88 -13.96 -25.70
N SER A 225 -3.98 -15.29 -25.57
CA SER A 225 -5.23 -16.03 -25.85
C SER A 225 -6.33 -15.76 -24.83
N ARG A 226 -5.94 -15.40 -23.60
CA ARG A 226 -6.86 -15.07 -22.49
C ARG A 226 -7.07 -13.57 -22.33
N CYS A 227 -6.17 -12.75 -22.84
CA CYS A 227 -6.22 -11.30 -22.63
C CYS A 227 -7.28 -10.63 -23.51
N VAL A 228 -8.29 -10.02 -22.88
CA VAL A 228 -9.31 -9.22 -23.57
C VAL A 228 -8.99 -7.73 -23.64
N LYS A 229 -7.76 -7.32 -23.25
CA LYS A 229 -7.29 -5.92 -23.29
C LYS A 229 -8.18 -4.95 -22.49
N CYS A 230 -8.68 -5.39 -21.33
CA CYS A 230 -9.58 -4.58 -20.50
C CYS A 230 -8.89 -3.41 -19.75
N GLY A 231 -7.55 -3.37 -19.69
CA GLY A 231 -6.81 -2.30 -19.02
C GLY A 231 -6.62 -2.45 -17.50
N ILE A 232 -7.47 -3.24 -16.82
CA ILE A 232 -7.49 -3.35 -15.34
C ILE A 232 -6.11 -3.55 -14.72
N CYS A 233 -5.26 -4.40 -15.32
CA CYS A 233 -3.92 -4.68 -14.79
C CYS A 233 -3.00 -3.43 -14.73
N ALA A 234 -3.16 -2.49 -15.67
CA ALA A 234 -2.45 -1.22 -15.66
C ALA A 234 -3.06 -0.28 -14.60
N ASP A 235 -4.39 -0.19 -14.54
CA ASP A 235 -5.10 0.68 -13.59
C ASP A 235 -4.81 0.34 -12.13
N VAL A 236 -4.65 -0.94 -11.80
CA VAL A 236 -4.35 -1.39 -10.43
C VAL A 236 -2.86 -1.39 -10.10
N CYS A 237 -1.97 -0.99 -11.02
CA CYS A 237 -0.54 -0.99 -10.80
C CYS A 237 -0.15 0.20 -9.91
N PRO A 238 0.27 0.01 -8.65
CA PRO A 238 0.51 1.13 -7.73
C PRO A 238 1.78 1.95 -8.03
N THR A 239 2.50 1.59 -9.09
CA THR A 239 3.80 2.15 -9.45
C THR A 239 3.86 2.58 -10.91
N ASP A 240 2.71 2.59 -11.60
CA ASP A 240 2.57 2.92 -13.02
C ASP A 240 3.60 2.21 -13.91
N ASN A 241 3.88 0.95 -13.59
CA ASN A 241 4.96 0.18 -14.20
C ASN A 241 4.47 -0.68 -15.39
N ILE A 242 3.24 -0.44 -15.86
CA ILE A 242 2.63 -1.19 -16.97
C ILE A 242 2.18 -0.19 -18.03
N LYS A 243 2.78 -0.29 -19.22
CA LYS A 243 2.26 0.35 -20.44
C LYS A 243 1.10 -0.50 -20.95
N GLY A 244 -0.08 0.10 -21.09
CA GLY A 244 -1.28 -0.60 -21.50
C GLY A 244 -2.50 0.29 -21.28
N GLY A 245 -3.63 -0.34 -20.96
CA GLY A 245 -4.90 0.33 -20.75
C GLY A 245 -5.99 -0.32 -21.59
N LEU A 246 -7.20 0.26 -21.52
CA LEU A 246 -8.34 -0.25 -22.29
C LEU A 246 -8.01 -0.30 -23.79
N GLY A 247 -8.19 -1.47 -24.40
CA GLY A 247 -7.89 -1.72 -25.81
C GLY A 247 -6.44 -2.11 -26.12
N PHE A 248 -5.53 -2.05 -25.14
CA PHE A 248 -4.11 -2.35 -25.32
C PHE A 248 -3.67 -3.58 -24.50
N GLN A 249 -2.75 -4.35 -25.07
CA GLN A 249 -2.10 -5.44 -24.36
C GLN A 249 -1.08 -4.87 -23.36
N PRO A 250 -1.05 -5.35 -22.10
CA PRO A 250 -0.11 -4.82 -21.11
C PRO A 250 1.33 -5.23 -21.41
N THR A 251 2.25 -4.30 -21.17
CA THR A 251 3.70 -4.51 -21.22
C THR A 251 4.33 -3.89 -19.98
N TRP A 252 5.15 -4.65 -19.25
CA TRP A 252 5.86 -4.15 -18.08
C TRP A 252 7.07 -3.32 -18.52
N LEU A 253 7.28 -2.19 -17.85
CA LEU A 253 8.27 -1.20 -18.29
C LEU A 253 9.73 -1.61 -17.99
N HIS A 254 9.96 -2.56 -17.09
CA HIS A 254 11.29 -2.99 -16.66
C HIS A 254 12.17 -1.84 -16.15
N ALA A 255 11.54 -0.87 -15.49
CA ALA A 255 12.16 0.35 -14.98
C ALA A 255 12.53 0.26 -13.48
N ASP A 256 12.67 -0.95 -12.94
CA ASP A 256 12.95 -1.22 -11.52
C ASP A 256 11.97 -0.57 -10.52
N LYS A 257 10.75 -0.24 -10.97
CA LYS A 257 9.68 0.31 -10.12
C LYS A 257 8.77 -0.76 -9.52
N CYS A 258 8.78 -1.97 -10.06
CA CYS A 258 7.86 -3.02 -9.61
C CYS A 258 8.16 -3.45 -8.17
N ILE A 259 7.14 -3.39 -7.32
CA ILE A 259 7.21 -3.87 -5.92
C ILE A 259 6.71 -5.32 -5.75
N THR A 260 6.51 -6.04 -6.87
CA THR A 260 6.09 -7.45 -6.92
C THR A 260 4.90 -7.76 -6.00
N CYS A 261 3.92 -6.85 -5.99
CA CYS A 261 2.73 -6.93 -5.15
C CYS A 261 1.61 -7.82 -5.73
N PHE A 262 1.77 -8.26 -6.99
CA PHE A 262 0.83 -9.11 -7.72
C PHE A 262 -0.58 -8.53 -7.91
N ALA A 263 -0.79 -7.22 -7.76
CA ALA A 263 -2.10 -6.59 -8.04
C ALA A 263 -2.58 -6.90 -9.48
N CYS A 264 -1.72 -6.68 -10.49
CA CYS A 264 -2.04 -6.99 -11.89
C CYS A 264 -2.44 -8.45 -12.12
N TYR A 265 -1.78 -9.39 -11.41
CA TYR A 265 -2.12 -10.81 -11.44
C TYR A 265 -3.46 -11.08 -10.78
N HIS A 266 -3.72 -10.55 -9.58
CA HIS A 266 -4.91 -10.84 -8.80
C HIS A 266 -6.21 -10.20 -9.30
N TYR A 267 -6.10 -9.07 -9.99
CA TYR A 267 -7.24 -8.34 -10.53
C TYR A 267 -7.54 -8.69 -11.98
N CYS A 268 -6.72 -9.51 -12.67
CA CYS A 268 -7.02 -9.91 -14.03
C CYS A 268 -8.19 -10.92 -14.06
N PRO A 269 -9.38 -10.54 -14.55
CA PRO A 269 -10.57 -11.41 -14.48
C PRO A 269 -10.49 -12.61 -15.43
N HIS A 270 -9.60 -12.56 -16.42
CA HIS A 270 -9.38 -13.64 -17.38
C HIS A 270 -8.16 -14.50 -17.06
N HIS A 271 -7.53 -14.30 -15.89
CA HIS A 271 -6.31 -15.00 -15.49
C HIS A 271 -5.17 -14.91 -16.52
N ALA A 272 -5.13 -13.84 -17.32
CA ALA A 272 -4.21 -13.71 -18.45
C ALA A 272 -2.80 -13.25 -18.05
N ILE A 273 -2.52 -12.99 -16.78
CA ILE A 273 -1.22 -12.49 -16.31
C ILE A 273 -0.49 -13.63 -15.62
N GLU A 274 0.78 -13.83 -15.95
CA GLU A 274 1.65 -14.84 -15.37
C GLU A 274 2.94 -14.21 -14.85
N TYR A 275 3.61 -14.87 -13.90
CA TYR A 275 4.94 -14.54 -13.41
C TYR A 275 5.86 -15.75 -13.56
N GLY A 276 6.46 -15.85 -14.75
CA GLY A 276 7.15 -17.03 -15.23
C GLY A 276 6.27 -18.28 -15.12
N SER A 277 6.88 -19.42 -14.80
CA SER A 277 6.15 -20.66 -14.55
C SER A 277 5.50 -20.73 -13.16
N LYS A 278 5.78 -19.76 -12.27
CA LYS A 278 5.45 -19.87 -10.83
C LYS A 278 3.96 -19.71 -10.54
N THR A 279 3.22 -19.03 -11.39
CA THR A 279 1.80 -18.68 -11.16
C THR A 279 0.79 -19.54 -11.92
N ARG A 280 1.23 -20.34 -12.90
CA ARG A 280 0.36 -21.07 -13.85
C ARG A 280 -0.72 -21.96 -13.20
N HIS A 281 -0.50 -22.41 -11.97
CA HIS A 281 -1.40 -23.29 -11.23
C HIS A 281 -1.87 -22.70 -9.90
N LYS A 282 -1.71 -21.39 -9.71
CA LYS A 282 -2.06 -20.70 -8.47
C LYS A 282 -3.39 -19.98 -8.61
N GLY A 283 -4.07 -19.79 -7.49
CA GLY A 283 -5.30 -19.02 -7.45
C GLY A 283 -5.03 -17.52 -7.55
N GLN A 284 -6.11 -16.76 -7.66
CA GLN A 284 -6.12 -15.30 -7.51
C GLN A 284 -6.93 -14.94 -6.26
N TYR A 285 -6.59 -13.82 -5.64
CA TYR A 285 -7.32 -13.28 -4.51
C TYR A 285 -7.26 -11.76 -4.53
N HIS A 286 -8.42 -11.13 -4.40
CA HIS A 286 -8.52 -9.75 -3.94
C HIS A 286 -9.69 -9.65 -2.96
N TYR A 287 -9.57 -8.75 -2.01
CA TYR A 287 -10.62 -8.45 -1.05
C TYR A 287 -11.77 -7.76 -1.78
N LYS A 288 -12.90 -8.47 -1.83
CA LYS A 288 -14.20 -7.97 -2.29
C LYS A 288 -14.83 -7.10 -1.22
#